data_AF-A0A1G6RZB8-F1
#
_entry.id   AF-A0A1G6RZB8-F1
#
_cell.length_a   1.000
_cell.length_b   1.000
_cell.length_c   1.000
_cell.angle_alpha   90.00
_cell.angle_beta   90.00
_cell.angle_gamma   90.00
#
_symmetry.space_group_name_H-M   'P 1'
#
loop_
_entity.id
_entity.type
_entity.pdbx_description
1 polymer ?
#
loop_
_entity_poly.entity_id
_entity_poly.type
_entity_poly.pdbx_seq_one_letter_code
_entity_poly.pdbx_strand_id
1 'polypeptide(L)'
;MNAPTNGRVSTRPRVLESLPDELVASLQVRDQWRARTAASEDGLEFLVSDIARWRPGSTVRVAFLDGDAALHADIAEATKQITDACNLTLDFGFAAATGGFRRWHESDTEHAAEIRVSFDLGGFWSLVGTDSNDPTIGSPGGPVGGGPGQRSLNLGGFAVERPDDWEGVVRHEFLHALAFHHAHQNMRGPCETEFRWADDPGYLPTKNARGVFVPDAAGRRPGIYTYLAGAPNHWPKAKVDHNLRVNESPEVIAGPFDNNSVMLYAFESFFYKTNPSSCAPSGNGIDLSEGDKRGLALLYPEAAEEISDVVVRAENALSRLESGLEADTGPVSVYQERVVELLNEMVGARA
;
A
#
# COMPACT_ATOMS: atom_id res chain seq x y z
N MET A 1 21.00 36.29 -4.67
CA MET A 1 19.53 36.27 -4.79
C MET A 1 19.21 35.15 -5.77
N ASN A 2 18.97 33.94 -5.26
CA ASN A 2 18.70 32.78 -6.10
C ASN A 2 17.18 32.60 -6.18
N ALA A 3 16.67 32.59 -7.41
CA ALA A 3 15.27 32.37 -7.72
C ALA A 3 14.84 30.96 -7.28
N PRO A 4 13.60 30.76 -6.79
CA PRO A 4 13.10 29.43 -6.48
C PRO A 4 12.91 28.63 -7.78
N THR A 5 13.42 27.41 -7.78
CA THR A 5 13.23 26.43 -8.85
C THR A 5 11.76 26.03 -8.91
N ASN A 6 11.06 26.47 -9.96
CA ASN A 6 9.72 25.98 -10.29
C ASN A 6 9.77 24.45 -10.44
N GLY A 7 9.11 23.73 -9.53
CA GLY A 7 8.84 22.31 -9.68
C GLY A 7 8.13 22.07 -11.01
N ARG A 8 8.69 21.16 -11.83
CA ARG A 8 8.02 20.73 -13.06
C ARG A 8 6.72 20.03 -12.69
N VAL A 9 5.60 20.68 -12.98
CA VAL A 9 4.28 20.03 -12.98
C VAL A 9 4.30 18.98 -14.09
N SER A 10 4.17 17.71 -13.72
CA SER A 10 4.03 16.61 -14.69
C SER A 10 2.84 16.88 -15.60
N THR A 11 3.05 16.88 -16.92
CA THR A 11 2.02 17.22 -17.92
C THR A 11 1.14 16.02 -18.32
N ARG A 12 1.35 14.84 -17.72
CA ARG A 12 0.49 13.66 -17.92
C ARG A 12 -0.46 13.53 -16.72
N PRO A 13 -1.79 13.42 -16.93
CA PRO A 13 -2.71 13.13 -15.82
C PRO A 13 -2.26 11.83 -15.15
N ARG A 14 -1.93 11.89 -13.86
CA ARG A 14 -1.55 10.71 -13.09
C ARG A 14 -2.80 9.83 -12.95
N VAL A 15 -2.73 8.59 -13.44
CA VAL A 15 -3.76 7.59 -13.12
C VAL A 15 -3.62 7.32 -11.63
N LEU A 16 -4.62 7.69 -10.83
CA LEU A 16 -4.61 7.29 -9.42
C LEU A 16 -4.68 5.77 -9.31
N GLU A 17 -3.84 5.22 -8.44
CA GLU A 17 -3.69 3.79 -8.21
C GLU A 17 -5.02 3.17 -7.79
N SER A 18 -5.29 1.96 -8.24
CA SER A 18 -6.49 1.24 -7.88
C SER A 18 -6.22 -0.23 -7.97
N LEU A 19 -6.42 -0.93 -6.86
CA LEU A 19 -6.53 -2.38 -6.89
C LEU A 19 -7.70 -2.81 -7.82
N PRO A 20 -7.57 -3.95 -8.52
CA PRO A 20 -8.66 -4.51 -9.32
C PRO A 20 -9.93 -4.76 -8.50
N ASP A 21 -11.11 -4.59 -9.10
CA ASP A 21 -12.39 -4.60 -8.37
C ASP A 21 -12.69 -5.93 -7.63
N GLU A 22 -12.33 -7.08 -8.20
CA GLU A 22 -12.47 -8.38 -7.51
C GLU A 22 -11.60 -8.47 -6.25
N LEU A 23 -10.40 -7.88 -6.29
CA LEU A 23 -9.49 -7.87 -5.15
C LEU A 23 -10.07 -7.02 -4.01
N VAL A 24 -10.63 -5.86 -4.35
CA VAL A 24 -11.29 -4.95 -3.40
C VAL A 24 -12.40 -5.67 -2.62
N ALA A 25 -13.20 -6.52 -3.29
CA ALA A 25 -14.24 -7.28 -2.60
C ALA A 25 -13.68 -8.26 -1.55
N SER A 26 -12.60 -8.98 -1.88
CA SER A 26 -11.96 -9.90 -0.92
C SER A 26 -11.33 -9.16 0.28
N LEU A 27 -10.70 -8.01 0.02
CA LEU A 27 -10.13 -7.15 1.06
C LEU A 27 -11.22 -6.60 1.98
N GLN A 28 -12.36 -6.17 1.43
CA GLN A 28 -13.50 -5.70 2.23
C GLN A 28 -14.07 -6.78 3.15
N VAL A 29 -14.13 -8.05 2.72
CA VAL A 29 -14.60 -9.15 3.57
C VAL A 29 -13.63 -9.38 4.74
N ARG A 30 -12.32 -9.37 4.46
CA ARG A 30 -11.29 -9.47 5.50
C ARG A 30 -11.35 -8.28 6.46
N ASP A 31 -11.45 -7.05 5.96
CA ASP A 31 -11.49 -5.85 6.80
C ASP A 31 -12.74 -5.81 7.67
N GLN A 32 -13.90 -6.26 7.16
CA GLN A 32 -15.11 -6.43 7.96
C GLN A 32 -14.97 -7.53 9.01
N TRP A 33 -14.20 -8.59 8.74
CA TRP A 33 -13.88 -9.59 9.74
C TRP A 33 -12.96 -8.99 10.82
N ARG A 34 -11.85 -8.36 10.42
CA ARG A 34 -10.90 -7.67 11.33
C ARG A 34 -11.61 -6.65 12.22
N ALA A 35 -12.49 -5.81 11.65
CA ALA A 35 -13.24 -4.81 12.40
C ALA A 35 -14.22 -5.43 13.42
N ARG A 36 -14.85 -6.56 13.08
CA ARG A 36 -15.72 -7.29 14.03
C ARG A 36 -14.92 -7.92 15.16
N THR A 37 -13.76 -8.49 14.85
CA THR A 37 -12.85 -9.09 15.83
C THR A 37 -12.15 -8.03 16.70
N ALA A 38 -11.92 -6.82 16.17
CA ALA A 38 -11.45 -5.69 16.94
C ALA A 38 -12.52 -5.17 17.92
N ALA A 39 -13.80 -5.18 17.50
CA ALA A 39 -14.92 -4.74 18.32
C ALA A 39 -15.40 -5.79 19.35
N SER A 40 -14.95 -7.04 19.27
CA SER A 40 -15.19 -8.05 20.31
C SER A 40 -14.20 -7.88 21.46
N GLU A 41 -14.56 -8.34 22.67
CA GLU A 41 -13.68 -8.29 23.85
C GLU A 41 -12.41 -9.16 23.73
N ASP A 42 -12.16 -9.76 22.55
CA ASP A 42 -11.02 -10.62 22.25
C ASP A 42 -9.69 -9.84 22.12
N GLY A 43 -9.76 -8.51 22.02
CA GLY A 43 -8.60 -7.61 22.21
C GLY A 43 -7.52 -7.71 21.13
N LEU A 44 -7.92 -8.05 19.90
CA LEU A 44 -7.03 -8.14 18.72
C LEU A 44 -6.90 -6.82 17.94
N GLU A 45 -7.64 -5.77 18.32
CA GLU A 45 -7.62 -4.45 17.65
C GLU A 45 -6.19 -3.90 17.49
N PHE A 46 -5.39 -3.94 18.55
CA PHE A 46 -4.01 -3.44 18.61
C PHE A 46 -2.99 -4.28 17.79
N LEU A 47 -3.41 -5.40 17.21
CA LEU A 47 -2.54 -6.33 16.49
C LEU A 47 -2.77 -6.33 14.97
N VAL A 48 -3.75 -5.60 14.45
CA VAL A 48 -4.01 -5.56 13.00
C VAL A 48 -2.77 -5.13 12.21
N SER A 49 -2.06 -4.11 12.70
CA SER A 49 -0.81 -3.62 12.11
C SER A 49 0.34 -4.63 12.30
N ASP A 50 0.35 -5.37 13.41
CA ASP A 50 1.35 -6.38 13.73
C ASP A 50 1.24 -7.64 12.87
N ILE A 51 0.01 -8.06 12.56
CA ILE A 51 -0.27 -9.23 11.69
C ILE A 51 -0.19 -8.86 10.21
N ALA A 52 -0.43 -7.59 9.85
CA ALA A 52 -0.28 -7.13 8.48
C ALA A 52 1.19 -7.06 8.05
N ARG A 53 2.12 -6.78 8.97
CA ARG A 53 3.56 -6.69 8.64
C ARG A 53 4.25 -8.03 8.56
N TRP A 54 5.39 -8.03 7.89
CA TRP A 54 6.34 -9.12 8.00
C TRP A 54 7.00 -9.14 9.38
N ARG A 55 7.63 -10.26 9.72
CA ARG A 55 8.37 -10.35 10.98
C ARG A 55 9.61 -9.44 10.95
N PRO A 56 9.86 -8.62 11.99
CA PRO A 56 11.15 -7.91 12.12
C PRO A 56 12.34 -8.87 12.06
N GLY A 57 13.41 -8.46 11.38
CA GLY A 57 14.60 -9.24 11.09
C GLY A 57 14.43 -10.32 10.02
N SER A 58 13.23 -10.46 9.42
CA SER A 58 13.02 -11.46 8.38
C SER A 58 13.63 -11.05 7.04
N THR A 59 13.83 -12.06 6.20
CA THR A 59 14.11 -11.88 4.77
C THR A 59 12.85 -12.19 3.99
N VAL A 60 12.31 -11.19 3.30
CA VAL A 60 11.14 -11.30 2.43
C VAL A 60 11.63 -11.48 1.00
N ARG A 61 11.28 -12.59 0.36
CA ARG A 61 11.71 -12.86 -1.01
C ARG A 61 10.85 -12.07 -1.98
N VAL A 62 11.47 -11.60 -3.04
CA VAL A 62 10.83 -10.88 -4.14
C VAL A 62 11.12 -11.62 -5.44
N ALA A 63 10.10 -11.85 -6.26
CA ALA A 63 10.23 -12.43 -7.60
C ALA A 63 9.52 -11.58 -8.65
N PHE A 64 9.98 -11.67 -9.89
CA PHE A 64 9.44 -10.93 -11.04
C PHE A 64 8.77 -11.86 -12.06
N LEU A 65 7.62 -11.45 -12.60
CA LEU A 65 6.87 -12.18 -13.63
C LEU A 65 7.46 -11.97 -15.03
N ASP A 66 7.79 -10.71 -15.33
CA ASP A 66 8.18 -10.17 -16.62
C ASP A 66 9.30 -9.11 -16.44
N GLY A 67 9.58 -8.27 -17.44
CA GLY A 67 10.68 -7.29 -17.43
C GLY A 67 12.07 -7.91 -17.62
N ASP A 68 13.07 -7.06 -17.88
CA ASP A 68 14.46 -7.47 -18.07
C ASP A 68 15.31 -7.31 -16.79
N ALA A 69 16.51 -7.90 -16.79
CA ALA A 69 17.40 -7.89 -15.64
C ALA A 69 17.87 -6.48 -15.24
N ALA A 70 17.91 -5.52 -16.17
CA ALA A 70 18.28 -4.15 -15.87
C ALA A 70 17.17 -3.47 -15.06
N LEU A 71 15.91 -3.64 -15.46
CA LEU A 71 14.76 -3.16 -14.71
C LEU A 71 14.69 -3.79 -13.31
N HIS A 72 14.95 -5.09 -13.19
CA HIS A 72 14.95 -5.76 -11.88
C HIS A 72 16.06 -5.23 -10.96
N ALA A 73 17.26 -4.98 -11.51
CA ALA A 73 18.36 -4.40 -10.77
C ALA A 73 18.05 -2.97 -10.30
N ASP A 74 17.44 -2.17 -11.18
CA ASP A 74 17.02 -0.81 -10.89
C ASP A 74 15.97 -0.78 -9.75
N ILE A 75 14.99 -1.69 -9.77
CA ILE A 75 14.01 -1.84 -8.69
C ILE A 75 14.69 -2.26 -7.38
N ALA A 76 15.57 -3.26 -7.41
CA ALA A 76 16.31 -3.70 -6.23
C ALA A 76 17.13 -2.55 -5.63
N GLU A 77 17.81 -1.75 -6.45
CA GLU A 77 18.56 -0.56 -6.02
C GLU A 77 17.65 0.50 -5.39
N ALA A 78 16.51 0.80 -6.02
CA ALA A 78 15.58 1.80 -5.52
C ALA A 78 15.08 1.46 -4.11
N THR A 79 14.85 0.17 -3.82
CA THR A 79 14.36 -0.31 -2.52
C THR A 79 15.39 -0.26 -1.39
N LYS A 80 16.67 -0.02 -1.66
CA LYS A 80 17.70 0.03 -0.60
C LYS A 80 17.41 1.07 0.48
N GLN A 81 16.84 2.23 0.12
CA GLN A 81 16.44 3.23 1.12
C GLN A 81 15.47 2.69 2.16
N ILE A 82 14.64 1.70 1.79
CA ILE A 82 13.69 1.04 2.69
C ILE A 82 14.44 0.12 3.64
N THR A 83 15.25 -0.80 3.11
CA THR A 83 15.98 -1.80 3.91
C THR A 83 17.09 -1.17 4.76
N ASP A 84 17.62 -0.03 4.37
CA ASP A 84 18.60 0.74 5.16
C ASP A 84 17.96 1.43 6.38
N ALA A 85 16.62 1.56 6.40
CA ALA A 85 15.89 2.29 7.43
C ALA A 85 15.10 1.37 8.38
N CYS A 86 15.22 0.04 8.24
CA CYS A 86 14.37 -0.90 8.97
C CYS A 86 15.04 -2.26 9.15
N ASN A 87 14.62 -3.01 10.18
CA ASN A 87 15.08 -4.36 10.42
C ASN A 87 14.34 -5.36 9.52
N LEU A 88 14.57 -5.34 8.21
CA LEU A 88 14.02 -6.28 7.24
C LEU A 88 14.89 -6.33 5.99
N THR A 89 15.04 -7.51 5.39
CA THR A 89 15.76 -7.68 4.13
C THR A 89 14.80 -8.03 2.99
N LEU A 90 14.96 -7.39 1.83
CA LEU A 90 14.32 -7.80 0.58
C LEU A 90 15.28 -8.64 -0.25
N ASP A 91 14.99 -9.93 -0.43
CA ASP A 91 15.80 -10.85 -1.25
C ASP A 91 15.21 -11.02 -2.66
N PHE A 92 15.79 -10.32 -3.62
CA PHE A 92 15.42 -10.42 -5.04
C PHE A 92 16.03 -11.67 -5.74
N GLY A 93 16.81 -12.49 -5.02
CA GLY A 93 17.41 -13.71 -5.53
C GLY A 93 18.38 -13.49 -6.69
N PHE A 94 19.20 -12.44 -6.63
CA PHE A 94 20.19 -12.14 -7.66
C PHE A 94 21.23 -13.26 -7.79
N ALA A 95 21.35 -13.81 -9.00
CA ALA A 95 22.30 -14.86 -9.33
C ALA A 95 23.44 -14.28 -10.20
N ALA A 96 24.58 -13.98 -9.58
CA ALA A 96 25.74 -13.37 -10.27
C ALA A 96 26.23 -14.14 -11.51
N ALA A 97 26.05 -15.47 -11.53
CA ALA A 97 26.43 -16.31 -12.67
C ALA A 97 25.60 -16.05 -13.94
N THR A 98 24.33 -15.67 -13.77
CA THR A 98 23.41 -15.42 -14.89
C THR A 98 23.06 -13.95 -15.05
N GLY A 99 23.40 -13.10 -14.05
CA GLY A 99 22.91 -11.73 -13.94
C GLY A 99 21.40 -11.65 -13.73
N GLY A 100 20.75 -12.79 -13.46
CA GLY A 100 19.30 -12.89 -13.33
C GLY A 100 18.80 -12.68 -11.91
N PHE A 101 17.52 -12.37 -11.80
CA PHE A 101 16.78 -12.26 -10.54
C PHE A 101 15.75 -13.38 -10.43
N ARG A 102 15.21 -13.57 -9.22
CA ARG A 102 14.18 -14.58 -8.95
C ARG A 102 12.95 -14.35 -9.82
N ARG A 103 12.42 -15.44 -10.37
CA ARG A 103 11.26 -15.45 -11.26
C ARG A 103 10.11 -16.23 -10.64
N TRP A 104 8.90 -15.85 -11.00
CA TRP A 104 7.67 -16.61 -10.70
C TRP A 104 6.82 -16.70 -11.98
N HIS A 105 5.88 -17.64 -12.02
CA HIS A 105 4.98 -17.85 -13.15
C HIS A 105 3.54 -18.01 -12.69
N GLU A 106 2.59 -17.65 -13.55
CA GLU A 106 1.15 -17.80 -13.26
C GLU A 106 0.71 -19.26 -13.04
N SER A 107 1.52 -20.23 -13.51
CA SER A 107 1.30 -21.66 -13.28
C SER A 107 1.86 -22.19 -11.96
N ASP A 108 2.54 -21.35 -11.17
CA ASP A 108 3.16 -21.79 -9.92
C ASP A 108 2.10 -22.25 -8.91
N THR A 109 2.29 -23.44 -8.35
CA THR A 109 1.44 -24.00 -7.28
C THR A 109 2.03 -23.80 -5.89
N GLU A 110 3.26 -23.30 -5.81
CA GLU A 110 3.98 -22.96 -4.58
C GLU A 110 4.59 -21.57 -4.74
N HIS A 111 4.69 -20.81 -3.64
CA HIS A 111 5.22 -19.45 -3.70
C HIS A 111 6.72 -19.44 -4.02
N ALA A 112 7.06 -18.97 -5.23
CA ALA A 112 8.43 -18.64 -5.56
C ALA A 112 8.99 -17.53 -4.64
N ALA A 113 8.14 -16.60 -4.22
CA ALA A 113 8.44 -15.48 -3.34
C ALA A 113 7.20 -14.95 -2.59
N GLU A 114 7.41 -14.33 -1.44
CA GLU A 114 6.37 -13.64 -0.68
C GLU A 114 5.80 -12.46 -1.47
N ILE A 115 6.65 -11.66 -2.13
CA ILE A 115 6.24 -10.55 -3.01
C ILE A 115 6.45 -10.94 -4.47
N ARG A 116 5.39 -10.85 -5.28
CA ARG A 116 5.35 -11.27 -6.68
C ARG A 116 5.02 -10.07 -7.57
N VAL A 117 6.08 -9.51 -8.14
CA VAL A 117 6.07 -8.28 -8.93
C VAL A 117 5.74 -8.58 -10.38
N SER A 118 4.97 -7.69 -10.99
CA SER A 118 4.60 -7.71 -12.41
C SER A 118 4.64 -6.30 -13.02
N PHE A 119 4.69 -6.22 -14.35
CA PHE A 119 4.65 -4.95 -15.10
C PHE A 119 3.52 -4.93 -16.14
N ASP A 120 2.73 -6.00 -16.23
CA ASP A 120 1.83 -6.32 -17.33
C ASP A 120 0.37 -5.89 -17.11
N LEU A 121 0.00 -5.49 -15.90
CA LEU A 121 -1.30 -4.91 -15.59
C LEU A 121 -1.25 -3.38 -15.57
N GLY A 122 -2.42 -2.75 -15.67
CA GLY A 122 -2.55 -1.30 -15.59
C GLY A 122 -2.36 -0.78 -14.16
N GLY A 123 -1.78 0.42 -14.05
CA GLY A 123 -1.60 1.14 -12.79
C GLY A 123 -0.41 0.66 -11.96
N PHE A 124 -0.18 1.35 -10.86
CA PHE A 124 0.77 0.99 -9.81
C PHE A 124 -0.05 0.57 -8.60
N TRP A 125 0.30 -0.55 -7.96
CA TRP A 125 -0.35 -0.98 -6.73
C TRP A 125 0.41 -2.14 -6.09
N SER A 126 0.22 -2.32 -4.79
CA SER A 126 0.64 -3.49 -4.02
C SER A 126 -0.46 -3.96 -3.07
N LEU A 127 -0.50 -5.27 -2.82
CA LEU A 127 -1.10 -5.81 -1.62
C LEU A 127 -0.33 -5.33 -0.39
N VAL A 128 -1.03 -5.24 0.74
CA VAL A 128 -0.49 -4.65 1.96
C VAL A 128 0.16 -5.74 2.81
N GLY A 129 1.49 -5.68 2.96
CA GLY A 129 2.22 -6.60 3.82
C GLY A 129 1.97 -8.09 3.52
N THR A 130 1.64 -8.86 4.55
CA THR A 130 1.41 -10.32 4.50
C THR A 130 0.15 -10.74 3.75
N ASP A 131 -0.69 -9.78 3.31
CA ASP A 131 -1.74 -10.09 2.33
C ASP A 131 -1.14 -10.62 1.02
N SER A 132 0.09 -10.22 0.73
CA SER A 132 0.87 -10.67 -0.43
C SER A 132 1.04 -12.18 -0.49
N ASN A 133 0.91 -12.92 0.61
CA ASN A 133 0.96 -14.38 0.62
C ASN A 133 -0.24 -15.02 1.36
N ASP A 134 -1.34 -14.29 1.52
CA ASP A 134 -2.57 -14.81 2.12
C ASP A 134 -3.49 -15.41 1.04
N PRO A 135 -3.70 -16.73 1.01
CA PRO A 135 -4.52 -17.39 -0.02
C PRO A 135 -6.01 -17.03 0.05
N THR A 136 -6.46 -16.30 1.09
CA THR A 136 -7.83 -15.78 1.19
C THR A 136 -8.02 -14.46 0.44
N ILE A 137 -6.94 -13.85 -0.05
CA ILE A 137 -6.94 -12.58 -0.77
C ILE A 137 -6.94 -12.82 -2.28
N GLY A 138 -7.96 -12.28 -2.95
CA GLY A 138 -8.23 -12.49 -4.37
C GLY A 138 -9.01 -13.78 -4.67
N SER A 139 -9.57 -13.84 -5.87
CA SER A 139 -10.27 -15.03 -6.36
C SER A 139 -9.25 -16.17 -6.60
N PRO A 140 -9.51 -17.42 -6.19
CA PRO A 140 -8.66 -18.55 -6.53
C PRO A 140 -8.48 -18.69 -8.05
N GLY A 141 -7.22 -18.70 -8.52
CA GLY A 141 -6.90 -18.74 -9.96
C GLY A 141 -7.13 -17.43 -10.71
N GLY A 142 -7.50 -16.34 -10.01
CA GLY A 142 -7.52 -14.99 -10.56
C GLY A 142 -6.10 -14.44 -10.79
N PRO A 143 -5.95 -13.33 -11.53
CA PRO A 143 -4.63 -12.80 -11.90
C PRO A 143 -3.89 -12.09 -10.75
N VAL A 144 -4.62 -11.70 -9.70
CA VAL A 144 -4.15 -10.87 -8.57
C VAL A 144 -4.68 -11.45 -7.26
N GLY A 145 -3.81 -11.55 -6.25
CA GLY A 145 -4.14 -12.15 -4.97
C GLY A 145 -2.91 -12.66 -4.22
N GLY A 146 -3.14 -13.26 -3.06
CA GLY A 146 -2.08 -13.81 -2.22
C GLY A 146 -1.63 -15.23 -2.63
N GLY A 147 -2.25 -15.83 -3.65
CA GLY A 147 -1.85 -17.14 -4.17
C GLY A 147 -0.53 -17.15 -4.95
N PRO A 148 0.10 -18.33 -5.11
CA PRO A 148 1.45 -18.48 -5.68
C PRO A 148 1.59 -18.05 -7.15
N GLY A 149 0.56 -18.31 -7.96
CA GLY A 149 0.48 -17.88 -9.37
C GLY A 149 -0.18 -16.52 -9.57
N GLN A 150 -0.30 -15.69 -8.52
CA GLN A 150 -1.02 -14.42 -8.58
C GLN A 150 -0.08 -13.25 -8.29
N ARG A 151 -0.34 -12.11 -8.93
CA ARG A 151 0.42 -10.87 -8.70
C ARG A 151 0.04 -10.31 -7.34
N SER A 152 1.04 -9.91 -6.56
CA SER A 152 0.81 -9.15 -5.33
C SER A 152 1.30 -7.71 -5.41
N LEU A 153 2.12 -7.38 -6.41
CA LEU A 153 2.57 -6.01 -6.70
C LEU A 153 2.64 -5.82 -8.22
N ASN A 154 2.19 -4.67 -8.72
CA ASN A 154 2.28 -4.32 -10.13
C ASN A 154 2.85 -2.91 -10.33
N LEU A 155 3.86 -2.80 -11.19
CA LEU A 155 4.48 -1.55 -11.63
C LEU A 155 4.18 -1.34 -13.12
N GLY A 156 2.90 -1.07 -13.43
CA GLY A 156 2.36 -1.16 -14.77
C GLY A 156 3.13 -0.35 -15.82
N GLY A 157 3.55 -1.02 -16.90
CA GLY A 157 4.22 -0.39 -18.04
C GLY A 157 5.72 -0.14 -17.87
N PHE A 158 6.32 -0.44 -16.71
CA PHE A 158 7.77 -0.23 -16.47
C PHE A 158 8.66 -1.08 -17.37
N ALA A 159 8.17 -2.21 -17.87
CA ALA A 159 8.85 -3.01 -18.88
C ALA A 159 9.00 -2.29 -20.24
N VAL A 160 8.27 -1.19 -20.47
CA VAL A 160 8.28 -0.41 -21.72
C VAL A 160 8.89 0.97 -21.52
N GLU A 161 8.42 1.74 -20.54
CA GLU A 161 8.89 3.09 -20.24
C GLU A 161 8.84 3.32 -18.73
N ARG A 162 9.92 3.91 -18.18
CA ARG A 162 9.94 4.38 -16.80
C ARG A 162 9.58 5.87 -16.75
N PRO A 163 8.66 6.29 -15.86
CA PRO A 163 8.39 7.71 -15.64
C PRO A 163 9.59 8.41 -14.98
N ASP A 164 9.61 9.75 -15.02
CA ASP A 164 10.71 10.56 -14.44
C ASP A 164 10.88 10.35 -12.92
N ASP A 165 9.82 9.92 -12.22
CA ASP A 165 9.75 9.67 -10.78
C ASP A 165 9.63 8.17 -10.45
N TRP A 166 10.10 7.29 -11.34
CA TRP A 166 9.92 5.84 -11.21
C TRP A 166 10.48 5.28 -9.90
N GLU A 167 11.60 5.81 -9.37
CA GLU A 167 12.14 5.32 -8.10
C GLU A 167 11.19 5.60 -6.93
N GLY A 168 10.51 6.76 -6.95
CA GLY A 168 9.50 7.12 -5.96
C GLY A 168 8.30 6.18 -6.01
N VAL A 169 7.83 5.85 -7.21
CA VAL A 169 6.75 4.86 -7.42
C VAL A 169 7.16 3.49 -6.89
N VAL A 170 8.37 3.02 -7.18
CA VAL A 170 8.88 1.74 -6.62
C VAL A 170 8.85 1.78 -5.10
N ARG A 171 9.37 2.84 -4.48
CA ARG A 171 9.41 2.96 -3.02
C ARG A 171 8.02 3.01 -2.41
N HIS A 172 7.08 3.72 -3.05
CA HIS A 172 5.68 3.78 -2.63
C HIS A 172 5.05 2.37 -2.58
N GLU A 173 5.15 1.63 -3.68
CA GLU A 173 4.53 0.31 -3.77
C GLU A 173 5.21 -0.72 -2.86
N PHE A 174 6.53 -0.63 -2.67
CA PHE A 174 7.22 -1.51 -1.73
C PHE A 174 6.94 -1.14 -0.27
N LEU A 175 6.67 0.12 0.07
CA LEU A 175 6.19 0.48 1.40
C LEU A 175 4.83 -0.14 1.68
N HIS A 176 3.90 -0.16 0.72
CA HIS A 176 2.66 -0.95 0.83
C HIS A 176 2.93 -2.43 1.04
N ALA A 177 3.84 -3.02 0.25
CA ALA A 177 4.26 -4.40 0.44
C ALA A 177 4.88 -4.68 1.81
N LEU A 178 5.28 -3.64 2.56
CA LEU A 178 5.75 -3.70 3.94
C LEU A 178 4.73 -3.22 4.96
N ALA A 179 3.44 -3.22 4.63
CA ALA A 179 2.30 -2.85 5.48
C ALA A 179 2.13 -1.35 5.78
N PHE A 180 2.71 -0.46 4.96
CA PHE A 180 2.32 0.95 4.99
C PHE A 180 1.01 1.16 4.28
N HIS A 181 0.25 2.13 4.77
CA HIS A 181 -0.95 2.64 4.15
C HIS A 181 -0.72 4.07 3.67
N HIS A 182 -1.61 4.60 2.83
CA HIS A 182 -1.38 5.92 2.25
C HIS A 182 -1.41 7.02 3.32
N ALA A 183 -0.45 7.94 3.28
CA ALA A 183 -0.31 8.99 4.30
C ALA A 183 -1.52 9.95 4.36
N HIS A 184 -2.29 10.07 3.27
CA HIS A 184 -3.52 10.87 3.24
C HIS A 184 -4.69 10.20 3.98
N GLN A 185 -4.66 8.88 4.20
CA GLN A 185 -5.66 8.13 4.97
C GLN A 185 -5.46 8.28 6.48
N ASN A 186 -4.30 8.78 6.90
CA ASN A 186 -4.06 9.28 8.25
C ASN A 186 -4.78 10.64 8.45
N MET A 187 -6.09 10.59 8.72
CA MET A 187 -6.94 11.77 8.94
C MET A 187 -6.62 12.55 10.24
N ARG A 188 -5.50 12.26 10.91
CA ARG A 188 -4.93 13.12 11.97
C ARG A 188 -4.30 14.42 11.42
N GLY A 189 -4.25 14.58 10.09
CA GLY A 189 -3.69 15.75 9.40
C GLY A 189 -4.73 16.68 8.77
N PRO A 190 -4.29 17.77 8.10
CA PRO A 190 -5.18 18.77 7.49
C PRO A 190 -5.99 18.25 6.29
N CYS A 191 -5.69 17.05 5.78
CA CYS A 191 -6.19 16.52 4.51
C CYS A 191 -7.72 16.42 4.41
N GLU A 192 -8.41 15.92 5.44
CA GLU A 192 -9.86 15.75 5.39
C GLU A 192 -10.59 17.07 5.07
N THR A 193 -10.09 18.16 5.67
CA THR A 193 -10.70 19.48 5.54
C THR A 193 -10.20 20.25 4.33
N GLU A 194 -9.10 19.85 3.70
CA GLU A 194 -8.51 20.52 2.54
C GLU A 194 -9.01 19.97 1.20
N PHE A 195 -9.52 18.74 1.12
CA PHE A 195 -10.02 18.19 -0.14
C PHE A 195 -11.37 18.79 -0.57
N ARG A 196 -11.50 19.02 -1.88
CA ARG A 196 -12.71 19.51 -2.56
C ARG A 196 -13.46 18.36 -3.21
N TRP A 197 -14.16 17.60 -2.38
CA TRP A 197 -14.92 16.41 -2.78
C TRP A 197 -16.01 16.70 -3.82
N ALA A 198 -16.78 17.76 -3.61
CA ALA A 198 -17.89 18.16 -4.48
C ALA A 198 -17.47 19.23 -5.52
N ASP A 199 -18.26 19.35 -6.59
CA ASP A 199 -18.09 20.37 -7.61
C ASP A 199 -18.22 21.79 -7.05
N ASP A 200 -17.61 22.77 -7.72
CA ASP A 200 -17.91 24.17 -7.44
C ASP A 200 -19.43 24.43 -7.65
N PRO A 201 -20.10 25.25 -6.81
CA PRO A 201 -21.53 25.47 -6.92
C PRO A 201 -21.98 25.89 -8.33
N GLY A 202 -22.89 25.11 -8.92
CA GLY A 202 -23.45 25.35 -10.25
C GLY A 202 -22.55 24.92 -11.42
N TYR A 203 -21.43 24.24 -11.16
CA TYR A 203 -20.59 23.65 -12.22
C TYR A 203 -21.42 22.82 -13.20
N LEU A 204 -21.15 23.03 -14.49
CA LEU A 204 -21.74 22.25 -15.57
C LEU A 204 -20.72 21.21 -16.06
N PRO A 205 -21.01 19.89 -15.96
CA PRO A 205 -20.08 18.84 -16.34
C PRO A 205 -19.52 19.02 -17.75
N THR A 206 -18.25 19.41 -17.85
CA THR A 206 -17.56 19.72 -19.09
C THR A 206 -16.35 18.80 -19.23
N LYS A 207 -16.14 18.22 -20.41
CA LYS A 207 -15.02 17.30 -20.69
C LYS A 207 -14.15 17.82 -21.81
N ASN A 208 -12.84 17.55 -21.75
CA ASN A 208 -11.94 17.75 -22.87
C ASN A 208 -12.01 16.59 -23.88
N ALA A 209 -11.26 16.69 -24.98
CA ALA A 209 -11.22 15.66 -26.03
C ALA A 209 -10.73 14.28 -25.57
N ARG A 210 -10.08 14.20 -24.39
CA ARG A 210 -9.61 12.94 -23.79
C ARG A 210 -10.62 12.34 -22.80
N GLY A 211 -11.81 12.94 -22.67
CA GLY A 211 -12.85 12.48 -21.74
C GLY A 211 -12.61 12.86 -20.27
N VAL A 212 -11.61 13.69 -19.98
CA VAL A 212 -11.29 14.18 -18.63
C VAL A 212 -12.20 15.38 -18.33
N PHE A 213 -12.78 15.43 -17.13
CA PHE A 213 -13.56 16.59 -16.70
C PHE A 213 -12.65 17.81 -16.47
N VAL A 214 -13.10 18.97 -16.95
CA VAL A 214 -12.35 20.24 -16.94
C VAL A 214 -13.23 21.39 -16.48
N PRO A 215 -12.67 22.55 -16.12
CA PRO A 215 -13.49 23.72 -15.78
C PRO A 215 -14.48 24.07 -16.90
N ASP A 216 -15.68 24.50 -16.51
CA ASP A 216 -16.71 24.92 -17.47
C ASP A 216 -16.43 26.32 -18.05
N ALA A 217 -17.29 26.78 -18.96
CA ALA A 217 -17.13 28.08 -19.60
C ALA A 217 -17.15 29.27 -18.62
N ALA A 218 -17.68 29.10 -17.40
CA ALA A 218 -17.68 30.10 -16.34
C ALA A 218 -16.48 29.93 -15.38
N GLY A 219 -15.57 29.00 -15.65
CA GLY A 219 -14.39 28.70 -14.83
C GLY A 219 -14.68 27.88 -13.58
N ARG A 220 -15.91 27.36 -13.41
CA ARG A 220 -16.26 26.50 -12.27
C ARG A 220 -15.65 25.12 -12.47
N ARG A 221 -15.19 24.47 -11.41
CA ARG A 221 -14.36 23.26 -11.49
C ARG A 221 -15.09 22.00 -11.02
N PRO A 222 -14.81 20.83 -11.63
CA PRO A 222 -15.29 19.54 -11.13
C PRO A 222 -14.59 19.19 -9.82
N GLY A 223 -15.33 18.71 -8.80
CA GLY A 223 -14.80 18.10 -7.59
C GLY A 223 -14.18 16.74 -7.82
N ILE A 224 -13.56 16.19 -6.78
CA ILE A 224 -12.86 14.89 -6.85
C ILE A 224 -13.78 13.79 -7.37
N TYR A 225 -15.03 13.72 -6.89
CA TYR A 225 -15.98 12.69 -7.35
C TYR A 225 -16.26 12.77 -8.84
N THR A 226 -16.53 13.98 -9.35
CA THR A 226 -16.82 14.18 -10.76
C THR A 226 -15.57 13.95 -11.60
N TYR A 227 -14.42 14.46 -11.18
CA TYR A 227 -13.16 14.29 -11.92
C TYR A 227 -12.80 12.81 -12.07
N LEU A 228 -12.82 12.03 -10.98
CA LEU A 228 -12.44 10.61 -11.00
C LEU A 228 -13.48 9.70 -11.67
N ALA A 229 -14.72 10.15 -11.85
CA ALA A 229 -15.70 9.48 -12.70
C ALA A 229 -15.40 9.62 -14.20
N GLY A 230 -14.51 10.54 -14.59
CA GLY A 230 -14.02 10.71 -15.95
C GLY A 230 -12.82 9.83 -16.28
N ALA A 231 -12.32 9.95 -17.50
CA ALA A 231 -11.08 9.29 -17.89
C ALA A 231 -9.88 9.87 -17.10
N PRO A 232 -8.85 9.08 -16.79
CA PRO A 232 -8.71 7.65 -17.09
C PRO A 232 -9.37 6.70 -16.05
N ASN A 233 -9.69 7.19 -14.86
CA ASN A 233 -10.08 6.36 -13.71
C ASN A 233 -11.46 5.70 -13.85
N HIS A 234 -12.48 6.46 -14.28
CA HIS A 234 -13.88 6.00 -14.35
C HIS A 234 -14.40 5.41 -13.02
N TRP A 235 -13.96 5.95 -11.88
CA TRP A 235 -14.35 5.43 -10.57
C TRP A 235 -15.76 5.89 -10.17
N PRO A 236 -16.64 4.97 -9.75
CA PRO A 236 -17.89 5.35 -9.09
C PRO A 236 -17.60 5.99 -7.73
N LYS A 237 -18.54 6.79 -7.22
CA LYS A 237 -18.41 7.47 -5.93
C LYS A 237 -18.01 6.53 -4.79
N ALA A 238 -18.60 5.33 -4.73
CA ALA A 238 -18.28 4.33 -3.71
C ALA A 238 -16.81 3.90 -3.73
N LYS A 239 -16.21 3.77 -4.92
CA LYS A 239 -14.78 3.45 -5.07
C LYS A 239 -13.91 4.64 -4.64
N VAL A 240 -14.32 5.86 -4.95
CA VAL A 240 -13.65 7.07 -4.46
C VAL A 240 -13.71 7.17 -2.92
N ASP A 241 -14.87 6.88 -2.33
CA ASP A 241 -15.01 6.88 -0.87
C ASP A 241 -14.13 5.81 -0.22
N HIS A 242 -14.11 4.61 -0.78
CA HIS A 242 -13.29 3.51 -0.27
C HIS A 242 -11.78 3.80 -0.40
N ASN A 243 -11.34 4.32 -1.54
CA ASN A 243 -9.91 4.50 -1.77
C ASN A 243 -9.36 5.76 -1.10
N LEU A 244 -10.14 6.85 -1.03
CA LEU A 244 -9.63 8.17 -0.62
C LEU A 244 -10.21 8.72 0.70
N ARG A 245 -11.30 8.12 1.21
CA ARG A 245 -11.99 8.60 2.43
C ARG A 245 -12.05 7.58 3.57
N VAL A 246 -11.44 6.41 3.42
CA VAL A 246 -11.33 5.47 4.52
C VAL A 246 -10.46 6.10 5.60
N ASN A 247 -11.06 6.29 6.77
CA ASN A 247 -10.36 6.67 7.97
C ASN A 247 -9.78 5.37 8.55
N GLU A 248 -8.49 5.14 8.33
CA GLU A 248 -7.86 4.00 8.97
C GLU A 248 -7.78 4.25 10.47
N SER A 249 -8.10 3.21 11.25
CA SER A 249 -8.03 3.32 12.70
C SER A 249 -6.61 3.77 13.06
N PRO A 250 -6.40 4.77 13.92
CA PRO A 250 -5.11 5.45 14.08
C PRO A 250 -4.00 4.61 14.75
N GLU A 251 -4.10 3.28 14.67
CA GLU A 251 -3.43 2.38 15.59
C GLU A 251 -2.03 1.99 15.11
N VAL A 252 -1.11 2.52 15.91
CA VAL A 252 0.24 2.08 16.26
C VAL A 252 1.41 2.75 15.53
N ILE A 253 1.34 3.11 14.24
CA ILE A 253 2.57 3.50 13.48
C ILE A 253 2.43 4.81 12.69
N ALA A 254 1.26 5.41 12.71
CA ALA A 254 1.06 6.73 12.12
C ALA A 254 1.68 7.80 13.02
N GLY A 255 2.92 8.19 12.71
CA GLY A 255 3.53 9.42 13.21
C GLY A 255 2.72 10.67 12.84
N PRO A 256 3.20 11.88 13.16
CA PRO A 256 2.57 13.10 12.67
C PRO A 256 2.47 13.06 11.14
N PHE A 257 1.45 13.70 10.57
CA PHE A 257 1.30 13.84 9.12
C PHE A 257 2.58 14.40 8.50
N ASP A 258 3.09 13.74 7.47
CA ASP A 258 4.32 14.11 6.77
C ASP A 258 4.02 14.47 5.31
N ASN A 259 4.13 15.75 5.00
CA ASN A 259 3.91 16.27 3.65
C ASN A 259 5.07 15.95 2.68
N ASN A 260 6.19 15.43 3.16
CA ASN A 260 7.31 14.99 2.33
C ASN A 260 7.29 13.49 2.05
N SER A 261 6.39 12.74 2.69
CA SER A 261 6.29 11.29 2.56
C SER A 261 6.09 10.88 1.10
N VAL A 262 6.80 9.84 0.67
CA VAL A 262 6.57 9.22 -0.64
C VAL A 262 5.19 8.54 -0.69
N MET A 263 4.59 8.21 0.47
CA MET A 263 3.24 7.64 0.62
C MET A 263 2.11 8.66 0.49
N LEU A 264 2.41 9.94 0.30
CA LEU A 264 1.41 10.98 0.10
C LEU A 264 1.07 11.15 -1.38
N TYR A 265 -0.19 10.89 -1.74
CA TYR A 265 -0.66 11.15 -3.09
C TYR A 265 -0.51 12.62 -3.49
N ALA A 266 0.09 12.82 -4.66
CA ALA A 266 0.01 14.07 -5.38
C ALA A 266 -1.32 14.15 -6.13
N PHE A 267 -2.24 14.96 -5.63
CA PHE A 267 -3.44 15.33 -6.34
C PHE A 267 -3.23 16.61 -7.16
N GLU A 268 -4.05 16.78 -8.20
CA GLU A 268 -4.07 18.02 -8.96
C GLU A 268 -4.40 19.22 -8.05
N SER A 269 -3.77 20.37 -8.27
CA SER A 269 -3.91 21.54 -7.38
C SER A 269 -5.37 21.97 -7.12
N PHE A 270 -6.28 21.73 -8.07
CA PHE A 270 -7.70 22.05 -7.92
C PHE A 270 -8.49 21.04 -7.06
N PHE A 271 -7.89 19.92 -6.65
CA PHE A 271 -8.47 19.00 -5.67
C PHE A 271 -8.43 19.61 -4.27
N TYR A 272 -7.56 20.58 -4.02
CA TYR A 272 -7.45 21.24 -2.73
C TYR A 272 -8.27 22.55 -2.68
N LYS A 273 -8.71 22.91 -1.48
CA LYS A 273 -9.40 24.17 -1.20
C LYS A 273 -8.43 25.35 -1.21
N THR A 274 -7.19 25.15 -0.77
CA THR A 274 -6.14 26.18 -0.73
C THR A 274 -4.95 25.82 -1.63
N ASN A 275 -4.17 26.82 -2.04
CA ASN A 275 -2.95 26.62 -2.84
C ASN A 275 -1.84 27.60 -2.39
N PRO A 276 -0.73 27.11 -1.82
CA PRO A 276 -0.44 25.71 -1.50
C PRO A 276 -1.37 25.17 -0.41
N SER A 277 -1.80 23.91 -0.53
CA SER A 277 -2.55 23.24 0.52
C SER A 277 -1.61 22.63 1.55
N SER A 278 -2.02 22.63 2.80
CA SER A 278 -1.32 21.92 3.87
C SER A 278 -1.39 20.39 3.72
N CYS A 279 -2.24 19.87 2.83
CA CYS A 279 -2.30 18.46 2.44
C CYS A 279 -1.57 18.15 1.12
N ALA A 280 -1.05 19.17 0.41
CA ALA A 280 -0.31 18.94 -0.82
C ALA A 280 1.11 18.41 -0.49
N PRO A 281 1.65 17.46 -1.29
CA PRO A 281 3.03 17.05 -1.14
C PRO A 281 3.99 18.24 -1.30
N SER A 282 4.98 18.31 -0.41
CA SER A 282 6.12 19.23 -0.49
C SER A 282 7.45 18.52 -0.73
N GLY A 283 7.46 17.18 -0.65
CA GLY A 283 8.62 16.35 -0.95
C GLY A 283 8.97 16.30 -2.44
N ASN A 284 10.13 15.71 -2.77
CA ASN A 284 10.53 15.50 -4.16
C ASN A 284 9.75 14.36 -4.84
N GLY A 285 8.99 13.56 -4.07
CA GLY A 285 8.23 12.41 -4.55
C GLY A 285 9.10 11.25 -5.03
N ILE A 286 10.38 11.24 -4.67
CA ILE A 286 11.38 10.26 -5.12
C ILE A 286 12.00 9.56 -3.91
N ASP A 287 12.50 10.31 -2.93
CA ASP A 287 13.22 9.76 -1.78
C ASP A 287 12.30 9.56 -0.57
N LEU A 288 12.65 8.60 0.29
CA LEU A 288 11.99 8.45 1.59
C LEU A 288 12.20 9.69 2.45
N SER A 289 11.11 10.21 3.00
CA SER A 289 11.18 11.28 3.99
C SER A 289 11.71 10.76 5.34
N GLU A 290 12.04 11.67 6.24
CA GLU A 290 12.38 11.29 7.62
C GLU A 290 11.18 10.68 8.37
N GLY A 291 9.94 11.07 8.01
CA GLY A 291 8.73 10.45 8.52
C GLY A 291 8.57 9.00 8.04
N ASP A 292 8.85 8.73 6.76
CA ASP A 292 8.81 7.37 6.18
C ASP A 292 9.82 6.46 6.88
N LYS A 293 11.08 6.91 7.00
CA LYS A 293 12.15 6.17 7.70
C LYS A 293 11.80 5.91 9.17
N ARG A 294 11.24 6.89 9.86
CA ARG A 294 10.78 6.72 11.25
C ARG A 294 9.65 5.69 11.34
N GLY A 295 8.68 5.73 10.43
CA GLY A 295 7.61 4.73 10.38
C GLY A 295 8.17 3.33 10.17
N LEU A 296 9.19 3.20 9.31
CA LEU A 296 9.84 1.93 8.99
C LEU A 296 10.57 1.37 10.22
N ALA A 297 11.33 2.20 10.92
CA ALA A 297 12.01 1.81 12.16
C ALA A 297 11.05 1.39 13.28
N LEU A 298 9.89 2.04 13.39
CA LEU A 298 8.85 1.64 14.36
C LEU A 298 8.16 0.33 13.98
N LEU A 299 7.96 0.11 12.67
CA LEU A 299 7.29 -1.08 12.17
C LEU A 299 8.21 -2.31 12.23
N TYR A 300 9.49 -2.12 11.93
CA TYR A 300 10.53 -3.14 11.92
C TYR A 300 11.71 -2.69 12.80
N PRO A 301 11.57 -2.79 14.14
CA PRO A 301 12.60 -2.33 15.06
C PRO A 301 13.83 -3.23 15.05
N GLU A 302 15.01 -2.64 15.25
CA GLU A 302 16.28 -3.37 15.44
C GLU A 302 16.54 -3.71 16.91
N ALA A 303 16.01 -2.92 17.85
CA ALA A 303 16.29 -3.08 19.26
C ALA A 303 15.65 -4.36 19.81
N ALA A 304 16.44 -5.21 20.47
CA ALA A 304 15.97 -6.47 21.02
C ALA A 304 14.80 -6.32 22.01
N GLU A 305 14.75 -5.21 22.76
CA GLU A 305 13.65 -4.89 23.67
C GLU A 305 12.34 -4.62 22.91
N GLU A 306 12.38 -3.79 21.86
CA GLU A 306 11.21 -3.49 21.02
C GLU A 306 10.72 -4.73 20.26
N ILE A 307 11.65 -5.58 19.79
CA ILE A 307 11.31 -6.89 19.21
C ILE A 307 10.64 -7.79 20.26
N SER A 308 11.14 -7.80 21.50
CA SER A 308 10.55 -8.56 22.59
C SER A 308 9.13 -8.09 22.92
N ASP A 309 8.86 -6.79 22.89
CA ASP A 309 7.52 -6.24 23.12
C ASP A 309 6.53 -6.69 22.04
N VAL A 310 6.98 -6.73 20.78
CA VAL A 310 6.20 -7.29 19.66
C VAL A 310 5.87 -8.76 19.90
N VAL A 311 6.85 -9.56 20.32
CA VAL A 311 6.66 -10.99 20.62
C VAL A 311 5.69 -11.20 21.78
N VAL A 312 5.85 -10.44 22.87
CA VAL A 312 4.97 -10.53 24.05
C VAL A 312 3.53 -10.17 23.70
N ARG A 313 3.31 -9.16 22.84
CA ARG A 313 1.96 -8.85 22.33
C ARG A 313 1.38 -10.01 21.52
N ALA A 314 2.19 -10.66 20.69
CA ALA A 314 1.76 -11.82 19.91
C ALA A 314 1.42 -13.04 20.80
N GLU A 315 2.24 -13.35 21.81
CA GLU A 315 1.99 -14.42 22.80
C GLU A 315 0.67 -14.20 23.55
N ASN A 316 0.44 -12.97 24.02
CA ASN A 316 -0.78 -12.61 24.74
C ASN A 316 -2.04 -12.78 23.87
N ALA A 317 -1.94 -12.51 22.57
CA ALA A 317 -3.07 -12.70 21.66
C ALA A 317 -3.32 -14.15 21.30
N LEU A 318 -2.27 -14.96 21.10
CA LEU A 318 -2.42 -16.41 20.94
C LEU A 318 -3.16 -17.01 22.12
N SER A 319 -2.74 -16.68 23.35
CA SER A 319 -3.39 -17.21 24.56
C SER A 319 -4.88 -16.81 24.65
N ARG A 320 -5.25 -15.60 24.24
CA ARG A 320 -6.65 -15.16 24.21
C ARG A 320 -7.46 -15.92 23.16
N LEU A 321 -6.92 -16.05 21.95
CA LEU A 321 -7.56 -16.81 20.86
C LEU A 321 -7.78 -18.27 21.25
N GLU A 322 -6.81 -18.92 21.89
CA GLU A 322 -6.92 -20.28 22.41
C GLU A 322 -8.01 -20.39 23.49
N SER A 323 -8.06 -19.43 24.43
CA SER A 323 -9.09 -19.42 25.47
C SER A 323 -10.52 -19.21 24.93
N GLY A 324 -10.66 -18.47 23.82
CA GLY A 324 -11.94 -18.28 23.13
C GLY A 324 -12.36 -19.51 22.32
N LEU A 325 -11.41 -20.24 21.74
CA LEU A 325 -11.64 -21.49 21.00
C LEU A 325 -12.15 -22.64 21.88
N GLU A 326 -11.80 -22.65 23.17
CA GLU A 326 -12.37 -23.62 24.12
C GLU A 326 -13.85 -23.33 24.46
N ALA A 327 -14.32 -22.10 24.23
CA ALA A 327 -15.68 -21.66 24.53
C ALA A 327 -16.64 -21.71 23.33
N ASP A 328 -16.14 -21.64 22.10
CA ASP A 328 -16.93 -21.71 20.87
C ASP A 328 -16.80 -23.08 20.18
N THR A 329 -17.93 -23.71 19.84
CA THR A 329 -17.97 -25.05 19.22
C THR A 329 -18.22 -25.00 17.70
N GLY A 330 -18.21 -23.81 17.11
CA GLY A 330 -18.33 -23.59 15.67
C GLY A 330 -17.04 -23.87 14.89
N PRO A 331 -17.13 -24.01 13.55
CA PRO A 331 -15.95 -24.08 12.68
C PRO A 331 -15.17 -22.76 12.73
N VAL A 332 -13.85 -22.86 12.91
CA VAL A 332 -12.93 -21.73 12.92
C VAL A 332 -12.92 -21.06 11.55
N SER A 333 -12.96 -19.72 11.52
CA SER A 333 -12.88 -18.98 10.25
C SER A 333 -11.48 -19.09 9.65
N VAL A 334 -11.37 -19.23 8.31
CA VAL A 334 -10.07 -19.22 7.60
C VAL A 334 -9.23 -17.97 7.90
N TYR A 335 -9.87 -16.84 8.18
CA TYR A 335 -9.17 -15.62 8.59
C TYR A 335 -8.56 -15.75 9.99
N GLN A 336 -9.21 -16.47 10.90
CA GLN A 336 -8.70 -16.73 12.24
C GLN A 336 -7.52 -17.70 12.19
N GLU A 337 -7.59 -18.75 11.37
CA GLU A 337 -6.47 -19.66 11.14
C GLU A 337 -5.23 -18.91 10.65
N ARG A 338 -5.41 -17.98 9.71
CA ARG A 338 -4.34 -17.12 9.21
C ARG A 338 -3.76 -16.21 10.29
N VAL A 339 -4.58 -15.63 11.16
CA VAL A 339 -4.08 -14.83 12.29
C VAL A 339 -3.24 -15.69 13.23
N VAL A 340 -3.69 -16.90 13.57
CA VAL A 340 -2.95 -17.83 14.44
C VAL A 340 -1.60 -18.21 13.81
N GLU A 341 -1.56 -18.47 12.51
CA GLU A 341 -0.32 -18.73 11.77
C GLU A 341 0.67 -17.57 11.92
N LEU A 342 0.23 -16.34 11.60
CA LEU A 342 1.07 -15.14 11.66
C LEU A 342 1.60 -14.86 13.07
N LEU A 343 0.75 -15.02 14.10
CA LEU A 343 1.18 -14.84 15.48
C LEU A 343 2.21 -15.90 15.90
N ASN A 344 2.03 -17.16 15.50
CA ASN A 344 3.01 -18.21 15.76
C ASN A 344 4.36 -17.92 15.08
N GLU A 345 4.36 -17.40 13.85
CA GLU A 345 5.59 -16.98 13.15
C GLU A 345 6.31 -15.85 13.88
N MET A 346 5.56 -14.91 14.49
CA MET A 346 6.11 -13.83 15.31
C MET A 346 6.72 -14.37 16.61
N VAL A 347 6.06 -15.31 17.29
CA VAL A 347 6.55 -15.91 18.56
C VAL A 347 7.75 -16.83 18.35
N GLY A 348 7.77 -17.60 17.27
CA GLY A 348 8.85 -18.55 16.94
C GLY A 348 10.23 -17.92 16.71
N ALA A 349 10.34 -16.58 16.77
CA ALA A 349 11.59 -15.83 16.63
C ALA A 349 12.57 -15.97 17.82
N ARG A 350 12.18 -16.63 18.92
CA ARG A 350 13.12 -17.04 19.98
C ARG A 350 13.96 -18.23 19.50
N ALA A 351 15.00 -17.97 18.72
CA ALA A 351 16.10 -18.90 18.51
C ALA A 351 17.44 -18.16 18.42
#